data_AF-G1FFF3-F1
#
_entry.id   AF-G1FFF3-F1
#
_cell.length_a   1.000
_cell.length_b   1.000
_cell.length_c   1.000
_cell.angle_alpha   90.00
_cell.angle_beta   90.00
_cell.angle_gamma   90.00
#
_symmetry.space_group_name_H-M   'P 1'
#
loop_
_entity.id
_entity.type
_entity.pdbx_description
1 polymer ?
#
loop_
_entity_poly.entity_id
_entity_poly.type
_entity_poly.pdbx_seq_one_letter_code
_entity_poly.pdbx_strand_id
1 'polypeptide(L)' 'AVPQTFSVLIENREWLRRNGLTISSDVSDAMTDHEMKGQTAILVAID' A
#
# COMPACT_ATOMS: atom_id res chain seq x y z
N ALA A 1 -12.62 29.92 2.60
CA ALA A 1 -12.36 28.63 1.91
C ALA A 1 -12.91 27.51 2.79
N VAL A 2 -13.56 26.50 2.20
CA VAL A 2 -14.06 25.34 2.95
C VAL A 2 -12.89 24.36 3.15
N PRO A 3 -12.68 23.79 4.35
CA PRO A 3 -11.63 22.79 4.55
C PRO A 3 -11.89 21.54 3.68
N GLN A 4 -10.87 21.08 2.97
CA GLN A 4 -10.89 19.77 2.30
C GLN A 4 -10.38 18.70 3.25
N THR A 5 -11.07 17.57 3.29
CA THR A 5 -10.65 16.37 4.02
C THR A 5 -10.20 15.33 3.00
N PHE A 6 -9.00 14.79 3.21
CA PHE A 6 -8.46 13.70 2.40
C PHE A 6 -8.42 12.44 3.25
N SER A 7 -8.77 11.31 2.66
CA SER A 7 -8.59 10.00 3.29
C SER A 7 -7.23 9.46 2.86
N VAL A 8 -6.34 9.20 3.81
CA VAL A 8 -5.01 8.63 3.53
C VAL A 8 -4.94 7.25 4.16
N LEU A 9 -4.63 6.25 3.35
CA LEU A 9 -4.48 4.87 3.75
C LEU A 9 -3.00 4.50 3.72
N ILE A 10 -2.47 3.98 4.84
CA ILE A 10 -1.08 3.53 4.97
C ILE A 10 -1.08 2.07 5.40
N GLU A 11 -0.64 1.17 4.52
CA GLU A 11 -0.84 -0.27 4.72
C GLU A 11 0.34 -1.10 4.22
N ASN A 12 0.43 -2.36 4.65
CA ASN A 12 1.43 -3.31 4.16
C ASN A 12 0.83 -4.32 3.15
N ARG A 13 1.68 -5.19 2.59
CA ARG A 13 1.26 -6.19 1.61
C ARG A 13 0.21 -7.17 2.16
N GLU A 14 0.32 -7.53 3.44
CA GLU A 14 -0.64 -8.44 4.09
C GLU A 14 -2.03 -7.83 4.19
N TRP A 15 -2.14 -6.56 4.54
CA TRP A 15 -3.43 -5.89 4.61
C TRP A 15 -4.07 -5.79 3.22
N LEU A 16 -3.30 -5.45 2.18
CA LEU A 16 -3.79 -5.41 0.80
C LEU A 16 -4.31 -6.78 0.33
N ARG A 17 -3.58 -7.86 0.62
CA ARG A 17 -4.02 -9.23 0.33
C ARG A 17 -5.31 -9.61 1.07
N ARG A 18 -5.48 -9.17 2.32
CA ARG A 18 -6.65 -9.52 3.16
C ARG A 18 -7.89 -8.70 2.85
N ASN A 19 -7.73 -7.46 2.40
CA ASN A 19 -8.84 -6.54 2.13
C ASN A 19 -9.32 -6.58 0.67
N GLY A 20 -8.77 -7.47 -0.16
CA GLY A 20 -9.23 -7.68 -1.54
C GLY A 20 -9.02 -6.47 -2.44
N LEU A 21 -8.14 -5.54 -2.07
CA LEU A 21 -7.79 -4.41 -2.92
C LEU A 21 -6.95 -4.91 -4.08
N THR A 22 -7.40 -4.62 -5.29
CA THR A 22 -6.69 -5.03 -6.51
C THR A 22 -5.47 -4.15 -6.68
N ILE A 23 -4.32 -4.64 -6.20
CA ILE A 23 -3.00 -4.07 -6.47
C ILE A 23 -2.45 -4.67 -7.76
N SER A 24 -1.78 -3.86 -8.56
CA SER A 24 -1.04 -4.36 -9.74
C SER A 24 0.00 -5.39 -9.29
N SER A 25 0.21 -6.43 -10.12
CA SER A 25 1.28 -7.43 -9.92
C SER A 25 2.63 -6.74 -9.72
N ASP A 26 2.92 -5.69 -10.49
CA ASP A 26 4.20 -4.99 -10.44
C ASP A 26 4.47 -4.36 -9.07
N VAL A 27 3.42 -3.84 -8.42
CA VAL A 27 3.52 -3.26 -7.07
C VAL A 27 3.74 -4.35 -6.04
N SER A 28 3.00 -5.46 -6.15
CA SER A 28 3.17 -6.62 -5.26
C SER A 28 4.57 -7.21 -5.38
N ASP A 29 5.11 -7.31 -6.59
CA ASP A 29 6.43 -7.86 -6.86
C ASP A 29 7.52 -6.94 -6.30
N ALA A 30 7.40 -5.62 -6.51
CA ALA A 30 8.30 -4.63 -5.91
C ALA A 30 8.29 -4.70 -4.37
N MET A 31 7.11 -4.79 -3.74
CA MET A 31 7.02 -4.96 -2.28
C MET A 31 7.73 -6.23 -1.82
N THR A 32 7.52 -7.34 -2.53
CA THR A 32 8.14 -8.64 -2.21
C THR A 32 9.67 -8.56 -2.30
N ASP A 33 10.21 -7.88 -3.32
CA ASP A 33 11.66 -7.67 -3.48
C ASP A 33 12.28 -6.88 -2.32
N HIS A 34 11.58 -5.87 -1.81
CA HIS A 34 12.02 -5.10 -0.65
C HIS A 34 11.93 -5.92 0.65
N GLU A 35 10.83 -6.65 0.84
CA GLU A 35 10.64 -7.55 1.98
C GLU A 35 11.71 -8.66 2.02
N MET A 36 12.05 -9.25 0.87
CA MET A 36 13.10 -10.27 0.76
C MET A 36 14.50 -9.74 1.12
N LYS A 37 14.73 -8.43 1.01
CA LYS A 37 15.96 -7.76 1.46
C LYS A 37 15.96 -7.44 2.96
N GLY A 38 14.92 -7.86 3.70
CA GLY A 38 14.73 -7.55 5.12
C GLY A 38 14.25 -6.11 5.38
N GLN A 39 13.73 -5.43 4.36
CA GLN A 39 13.23 -4.06 4.47
C GLN A 39 11.72 -4.07 4.72
N THR A 40 11.22 -3.05 5.43
CA THR A 40 9.79 -2.84 5.58
C THR A 40 9.26 -2.08 4.36
N ALA A 41 8.44 -2.73 3.54
CA ALA A 41 7.72 -2.09 2.45
C ALA A 41 6.32 -1.67 2.92
N ILE A 42 5.94 -0.41 2.66
CA ILE A 42 4.61 0.14 2.95
C ILE A 42 4.02 0.78 1.70
N LEU A 43 2.69 0.75 1.60
CA LEU A 43 1.93 1.40 0.55
C LEU A 43 1.16 2.58 1.12
N VAL A 44 1.05 3.66 0.35
CA VAL A 44 0.24 4.83 0.70
C VAL A 44 -0.72 5.12 -0.45
N ALA A 45 -1.99 5.28 -0.15
CA ALA A 45 -3.03 5.70 -1.10
C ALA A 45 -3.81 6.89 -0.53
N ILE A 46 -4.32 7.74 -1.41
CA ILE A 46 -5.19 8.87 -1.07
C ILE A 46 -6.48 8.72 -1.88
N ASP A 47 -7.63 8.88 -1.22
CA ASP A 47 -8.95 9.03 -1.87
C ASP A 47 -9.26 10.50 -2.17
#